data_AF-A0A7J8BSB7-F1
#
_entry.id   AF-A0A7J8BSB7-F1
#
_cell.length_a   1.000
_cell.length_b   1.000
_cell.length_c   1.000
_cell.angle_alpha   90.00
_cell.angle_beta   90.00
_cell.angle_gamma   90.00
#
_symmetry.space_group_name_H-M   'P 1'
#
loop_
_entity.id
_entity.type
_entity.pdbx_description
1 polymer ?
#
loop_
_entity_poly.entity_id
_entity_poly.type
_entity_poly.pdbx_seq_one_letter_code
_entity_poly.pdbx_strand_id
1 'polypeptide(L)'
;MGIKGTVKRSTDGDFIHANVDIDLIITEEPEIGNIEKPVEIFHIIEHFCLGRRRLHLFGRDSTIRPGWLTVGPTLTNSNYNAETYASYFSAPNSYLTGCTEEIERLRPKSPPPKSKSDRGGGAPRGGGRGGTSTGRGRERNRSNFRGERGGFRGGRGGAHRGGFPPR
;
A
#
# COMPACT_ATOMS: atom_id res chain seq x y z
N MET A 1 -9.83 2.99 9.07
CA MET A 1 -9.20 3.28 7.76
C MET A 1 -8.93 1.96 7.04
N GLY A 2 -9.22 1.86 5.74
CA GLY A 2 -8.97 0.65 4.94
C GLY A 2 -8.33 1.00 3.60
N ILE A 3 -7.50 0.10 3.08
CA ILE A 3 -6.81 0.27 1.79
C ILE A 3 -7.31 -0.75 0.78
N LYS A 4 -7.52 -0.31 -0.46
CA LYS A 4 -7.84 -1.17 -1.61
C LYS A 4 -6.82 -0.91 -2.71
N GLY A 5 -6.32 -1.98 -3.32
CA GLY A 5 -5.25 -1.91 -4.33
C GLY A 5 -3.85 -1.88 -3.69
N THR A 6 -2.85 -1.55 -4.50
CA THR A 6 -1.45 -1.43 -4.05
C THR A 6 -1.07 0.04 -4.07
N VAL A 7 -0.64 0.57 -2.92
CA VAL A 7 -0.12 1.94 -2.79
C VAL A 7 1.21 1.90 -2.03
N LYS A 8 2.23 2.55 -2.57
CA LYS A 8 3.60 2.59 -2.04
C LYS A 8 3.99 4.04 -1.78
N ARG A 9 4.17 4.39 -0.49
CA ARG A 9 4.56 5.76 -0.07
C ARG A 9 5.82 6.31 -0.75
N SER A 10 6.76 5.45 -1.14
CA SER A 10 8.01 5.86 -1.78
C SER A 10 7.87 6.26 -3.24
N THR A 11 6.85 5.74 -3.94
CA THR A 11 6.66 5.96 -5.39
C THR A 11 5.39 6.74 -5.70
N ASP A 12 4.34 6.53 -4.92
CA ASP A 12 2.98 7.01 -5.24
C ASP A 12 2.68 8.31 -4.48
N GLY A 13 3.65 9.23 -4.47
CA GLY A 13 3.55 10.53 -3.81
C GLY A 13 2.59 11.50 -4.51
N ASP A 14 2.27 11.22 -5.76
CA ASP A 14 1.22 11.88 -6.55
C ASP A 14 -0.20 11.47 -6.14
N PHE A 15 -0.33 10.40 -5.36
CA PHE A 15 -1.60 9.92 -4.84
C PHE A 15 -1.78 10.14 -3.34
N ILE A 16 -0.72 9.98 -2.54
CA ILE A 16 -0.78 10.12 -1.09
C ILE A 16 0.32 11.00 -0.49
N HIS A 17 -0.07 11.83 0.48
CA HIS A 17 0.85 12.47 1.42
C HIS A 17 0.71 11.81 2.78
N ALA A 18 1.38 10.67 2.95
CA ALA A 18 1.37 9.96 4.21
C ALA A 18 2.09 10.74 5.33
N ASN A 19 1.69 10.47 6.58
CA ASN A 19 2.31 11.01 7.80
C ASN A 19 2.20 12.53 7.98
N VAL A 20 1.28 13.19 7.26
CA VAL A 20 0.92 14.60 7.50
C VAL A 20 0.16 14.74 8.82
N ASP A 21 -0.85 13.90 9.04
CA ASP A 21 -1.67 13.88 10.24
C ASP A 21 -1.40 12.64 11.11
N ILE A 22 -1.79 12.72 12.38
CA ILE A 22 -1.81 11.61 13.33
C ILE A 22 -3.17 10.91 13.34
N ASP A 23 -3.29 9.76 14.02
CA ASP A 23 -4.49 8.94 14.09
C ASP A 23 -5.42 9.27 15.27
N LEU A 24 -5.30 10.48 15.83
CA LEU A 24 -6.09 10.98 16.94
C LEU A 24 -6.74 12.31 16.60
N ILE A 25 -8.01 12.45 16.96
CA ILE A 25 -8.74 13.71 16.99
C ILE A 25 -9.20 13.91 18.42
N ILE A 26 -8.89 15.07 19.02
CA ILE A 26 -9.25 15.39 20.40
C ILE A 26 -10.14 16.63 20.36
N THR A 27 -11.41 16.46 20.69
CA THR A 27 -12.40 17.53 20.79
C THR A 27 -13.19 17.38 22.07
N GLU A 28 -13.83 18.46 22.52
CA GLU A 28 -14.79 18.41 23.61
C GLU A 28 -15.96 17.46 23.27
N GLU A 29 -16.60 16.92 24.31
CA GLU A 29 -17.80 16.11 24.13
C GLU A 29 -18.93 16.96 23.53
N PRO A 30 -19.56 16.51 22.43
CA PRO A 30 -20.70 17.22 21.85
C PRO A 30 -21.88 17.31 22.82
N GLU A 31 -22.75 18.29 22.60
CA GLU A 31 -24.01 18.41 23.35
C GLU A 31 -24.88 17.14 23.24
N ILE A 32 -25.68 16.87 24.26
CA ILE A 32 -26.59 15.70 24.29
C ILE A 32 -27.50 15.72 23.06
N GLY A 33 -27.49 14.62 22.30
CA GLY A 33 -28.27 14.48 21.07
C GLY A 33 -27.52 14.88 19.79
N ASN A 34 -26.34 15.50 19.91
CA ASN A 34 -25.46 15.74 18.79
C ASN A 34 -24.75 14.43 18.38
N ILE A 35 -25.09 13.93 17.18
CA ILE A 35 -24.52 12.69 16.61
C ILE A 35 -23.39 12.96 15.61
N GLU A 36 -22.98 14.21 15.46
CA GLU A 36 -21.99 14.63 14.49
C GLU A 36 -20.61 14.03 14.78
N LYS A 37 -19.80 13.94 13.75
CA LYS A 37 -18.40 13.52 13.85
C LYS A 37 -17.53 14.77 13.71
N PRO A 38 -16.40 14.85 14.43
CA PRO A 38 -15.57 16.04 14.38
C PRO A 38 -15.10 16.30 12.95
N VAL A 39 -15.23 17.55 12.50
CA VAL A 39 -14.96 17.97 11.11
C VAL A 39 -13.52 17.69 10.67
N GLU A 40 -12.59 17.60 11.63
CA GLU A 40 -11.18 17.29 11.39
C GLU A 40 -10.97 15.96 10.66
N ILE A 41 -11.92 15.02 10.72
CA ILE A 41 -11.86 13.79 9.93
C ILE A 41 -11.78 14.06 8.42
N PHE A 42 -12.43 15.11 7.93
CA PHE A 42 -12.35 15.52 6.53
C PHE A 42 -10.95 16.02 6.18
N HIS A 43 -10.31 16.76 7.09
CA HIS A 43 -8.97 17.29 6.89
C HIS A 43 -7.95 16.16 6.77
N ILE A 44 -7.99 15.18 7.69
CA ILE A 44 -7.12 14.00 7.64
C ILE A 44 -7.27 13.27 6.30
N ILE A 45 -8.50 13.08 5.81
CA ILE A 45 -8.75 12.40 4.53
C ILE A 45 -8.22 13.21 3.35
N GLU A 46 -8.43 14.52 3.35
CA GLU A 46 -8.03 15.43 2.26
C GLU A 46 -6.52 15.66 2.19
N HIS A 47 -5.85 15.76 3.33
CA HIS A 47 -4.40 15.83 3.42
C HIS A 47 -3.75 14.52 2.99
N PHE A 48 -4.30 13.38 3.45
CA PHE A 48 -3.73 12.07 3.15
C PHE A 48 -3.85 11.70 1.67
N CYS A 49 -5.02 11.89 1.04
CA CYS A 49 -5.32 11.42 -0.31
C CYS A 49 -5.57 12.56 -1.30
N LEU A 50 -4.74 12.62 -2.33
CA LEU A 50 -4.82 13.60 -3.42
C LEU A 50 -5.92 13.28 -4.44
N GLY A 51 -6.64 12.16 -4.26
CA GLY A 51 -7.82 11.83 -5.05
C GLY A 51 -8.98 12.80 -4.79
N ARG A 52 -9.50 13.43 -5.85
CA ARG A 52 -10.56 14.45 -5.78
C ARG A 52 -11.98 13.87 -5.74
N ARG A 53 -12.15 12.58 -6.00
CA ARG A 53 -13.46 11.89 -6.01
C ARG A 53 -13.79 11.36 -4.62
N ARG A 54 -14.32 12.21 -3.75
CA ARG A 54 -14.61 11.88 -2.34
C ARG A 54 -16.12 11.72 -2.13
N LEU A 55 -16.52 10.69 -1.40
CA LEU A 55 -17.92 10.34 -1.14
C LEU A 55 -18.18 10.22 0.36
N HIS A 56 -19.13 10.99 0.88
CA HIS A 56 -19.62 10.94 2.25
C HIS A 56 -21.00 10.29 2.28
N LEU A 57 -21.05 8.98 2.53
CA LEU A 57 -22.28 8.24 2.73
C LEU A 57 -22.85 8.52 4.13
N PHE A 58 -24.18 8.61 4.22
CA PHE A 58 -24.93 8.98 5.43
C PHE A 58 -24.65 10.40 5.94
N GLY A 59 -24.17 11.29 5.07
CA GLY A 59 -24.05 12.70 5.39
C GLY A 59 -25.41 13.39 5.52
N ARG A 60 -25.40 14.53 6.20
CA ARG A 60 -26.55 15.41 6.46
C ARG A 60 -26.27 16.81 5.90
N ASP A 61 -27.27 17.68 5.89
CA ASP A 61 -27.16 19.06 5.42
C ASP A 61 -26.02 19.82 6.09
N SER A 62 -25.84 19.63 7.41
CA SER A 62 -24.75 20.23 8.22
C SER A 62 -23.35 19.80 7.79
N THR A 63 -23.23 18.70 7.05
CA THR A 63 -21.94 18.10 6.65
C THR A 63 -21.64 18.24 5.16
N ILE A 64 -22.45 18.99 4.42
CA ILE A 64 -22.17 19.29 3.01
C ILE A 64 -20.87 20.10 2.91
N ARG A 65 -19.92 19.63 2.10
CA ARG A 65 -18.57 20.19 2.01
C ARG A 65 -18.09 20.27 0.55
N PRO A 66 -17.45 21.37 0.13
CA PRO A 66 -16.77 21.44 -1.17
C PRO A 66 -15.76 20.30 -1.37
N GLY A 67 -15.71 19.73 -2.57
CA GLY A 67 -14.83 18.60 -2.87
C GLY A 67 -15.36 17.23 -2.43
N TRP A 68 -16.59 17.17 -1.91
CA TRP A 68 -17.28 15.94 -1.52
C TRP A 68 -18.62 15.79 -2.24
N LEU A 69 -18.92 14.57 -2.67
CA LEU A 69 -20.27 14.13 -2.95
C LEU A 69 -20.88 13.61 -1.64
N THR A 70 -22.00 14.18 -1.21
CA THR A 70 -22.70 13.74 0.01
C THR A 70 -23.98 13.01 -0.37
N VAL A 71 -24.19 11.82 0.17
CA VAL A 71 -25.38 11.00 -0.08
C VAL A 71 -25.91 10.50 1.25
N GLY A 72 -27.16 10.82 1.58
CA GLY A 72 -27.76 10.42 2.85
C GLY A 72 -29.28 10.50 2.82
N PRO A 73 -29.96 9.74 3.70
CA PRO A 73 -31.43 9.67 3.71
C PRO A 73 -32.10 10.92 4.29
N THR A 74 -31.38 11.75 5.04
CA THR A 74 -31.91 12.94 5.72
C THR A 74 -31.48 14.25 5.05
N LEU A 75 -30.95 14.20 3.83
CA LEU A 75 -30.67 15.40 3.06
C LEU A 75 -31.99 16.04 2.63
N THR A 76 -32.14 17.34 2.86
CA THR A 76 -33.39 18.05 2.53
C THR A 76 -33.50 18.43 1.05
N ASN A 77 -32.40 18.38 0.31
CA ASN A 77 -32.33 18.72 -1.10
C ASN A 77 -31.32 17.83 -1.85
N SER A 78 -31.39 17.81 -3.18
CA SER A 78 -30.51 17.04 -4.06
C SER A 78 -30.16 17.84 -5.30
N ASN A 79 -28.85 17.94 -5.59
CA ASN A 79 -28.32 18.59 -6.78
C ASN A 79 -27.35 17.70 -7.59
N TYR A 80 -27.29 16.40 -7.25
CA TYR A 80 -26.35 15.50 -7.89
C TYR A 80 -26.75 15.22 -9.35
N ASN A 81 -25.87 15.60 -10.27
CA ASN A 81 -25.91 15.19 -11.67
C ASN A 81 -24.63 14.40 -11.97
N ALA A 82 -24.77 13.12 -12.32
CA ALA A 82 -23.63 12.20 -12.46
C ALA A 82 -22.67 12.61 -13.58
N GLU A 83 -23.19 13.06 -14.72
CA GLU A 83 -22.40 13.50 -15.87
C GLU A 83 -21.64 14.79 -15.56
N THR A 84 -22.34 15.76 -14.97
CA THR A 84 -21.73 17.02 -14.53
C THR A 84 -20.63 16.74 -13.51
N TYR A 85 -20.90 15.89 -12.51
CA TYR A 85 -19.91 15.50 -11.51
C TYR A 85 -18.70 14.81 -12.13
N ALA A 86 -18.91 13.86 -13.05
CA ALA A 86 -17.83 13.17 -13.75
C ALA A 86 -16.96 14.13 -14.57
N SER A 87 -17.55 15.17 -15.18
CA SER A 87 -16.84 16.12 -16.03
C SER A 87 -15.76 16.93 -15.29
N TYR A 88 -15.87 17.12 -13.96
CA TYR A 88 -14.84 17.78 -13.15
C TYR A 88 -13.52 17.00 -13.04
N PHE A 89 -13.53 15.71 -13.39
CA PHE A 89 -12.38 14.81 -13.25
C PHE A 89 -11.85 14.27 -14.59
N SER A 90 -12.58 14.53 -15.69
CA SER A 90 -12.14 14.21 -17.04
C SER A 90 -11.31 15.34 -17.65
N ALA A 91 -10.61 15.06 -18.77
CA ALA A 91 -9.80 16.04 -19.48
C ALA A 91 -10.60 17.32 -19.80
N PRO A 92 -9.98 18.52 -19.67
CA PRO A 92 -8.57 18.79 -19.38
C PRO A 92 -8.20 18.69 -17.88
N ASN A 93 -9.16 18.40 -17.00
CA ASN A 93 -8.92 18.23 -15.57
C ASN A 93 -8.27 16.87 -15.26
N SER A 94 -7.79 16.73 -14.03
CA SER A 94 -7.30 15.46 -13.48
C SER A 94 -8.14 15.03 -12.28
N TYR A 95 -8.26 13.72 -12.02
CA TYR A 95 -8.88 13.22 -10.79
C TYR A 95 -7.98 13.36 -9.56
N LEU A 96 -6.72 13.76 -9.75
CA LEU A 96 -5.76 14.09 -8.70
C LEU A 96 -5.64 15.61 -8.56
N THR A 97 -5.37 16.10 -7.35
CA THR A 97 -5.13 17.53 -7.11
C THR A 97 -3.83 18.02 -7.73
N GLY A 98 -2.86 17.13 -7.94
CA GLY A 98 -1.46 17.51 -8.13
C GLY A 98 -0.84 18.00 -6.82
N CYS A 99 0.39 18.50 -6.91
CA CYS A 99 1.15 19.00 -5.78
C CYS A 99 2.03 20.18 -6.23
N THR A 100 2.22 21.17 -5.35
CA THR A 100 3.14 22.29 -5.60
C THR A 100 4.55 21.94 -5.15
N GLU A 101 5.56 22.60 -5.71
CA GLU A 101 6.95 22.38 -5.28
C GLU A 101 7.17 22.69 -3.80
N GLU A 102 6.44 23.67 -3.24
CA GLU A 102 6.52 24.01 -1.83
C GLU A 102 6.01 22.88 -0.94
N ILE A 103 4.84 22.31 -1.24
CA ILE A 103 4.29 21.17 -0.50
C ILE A 103 5.22 19.97 -0.64
N GLU A 104 5.77 19.73 -1.84
CA GLU A 104 6.75 18.67 -2.05
C GLU A 104 8.02 18.84 -1.20
N ARG A 105 8.48 20.07 -0.94
CA ARG A 105 9.64 20.32 -0.08
C ARG A 105 9.34 20.12 1.41
N LEU A 106 8.13 20.42 1.85
CA LEU A 106 7.76 20.42 3.27
C LEU A 106 7.18 19.10 3.77
N ARG A 107 6.54 18.31 2.88
CA ARG A 107 5.86 17.09 3.32
C ARG A 107 6.85 16.01 3.82
N PRO A 108 6.46 15.21 4.83
CA PRO A 108 7.28 14.10 5.30
C PRO A 108 7.59 13.07 4.20
N LYS A 109 8.86 12.68 4.07
CA LYS A 109 9.34 11.71 3.07
C LYS A 109 10.33 10.73 3.71
N SER A 110 10.43 9.53 3.13
CA SER A 110 11.46 8.57 3.54
C SER A 110 12.86 9.16 3.22
N PRO A 111 13.86 8.98 4.10
CA PRO A 111 15.22 9.40 3.83
C PRO A 111 15.83 8.65 2.62
N PRO A 112 16.86 9.22 1.97
CA PRO A 112 17.55 8.55 0.88
C PRO A 112 18.11 7.18 1.34
N PRO A 113 18.01 6.12 0.52
CA PRO A 113 18.63 4.85 0.86
C PRO A 113 20.15 5.03 0.96
N LYS A 114 20.74 4.57 2.08
CA LYS A 114 22.20 4.58 2.25
C LYS A 114 22.86 3.76 1.12
N SER A 115 23.77 4.37 0.37
CA SER A 115 24.53 3.66 -0.66
C SER A 115 25.40 2.57 -0.01
N LYS A 116 25.49 1.41 -0.66
CA LYS A 116 26.33 0.28 -0.19
C LYS A 116 27.85 0.61 -0.15
N SER A 117 28.27 1.79 -0.60
CA SER A 117 29.66 2.22 -0.62
C SER A 117 30.21 2.60 0.77
N ASP A 118 29.35 2.80 1.77
CA ASP A 118 29.76 3.19 3.13
C ASP A 118 30.09 2.00 4.05
N ARG A 119 30.20 0.78 3.49
CA ARG A 119 30.77 -0.40 4.18
C ARG A 119 32.29 -0.49 4.02
N GLY A 120 33.00 0.64 3.97
CA GLY A 120 34.45 0.68 3.90
C GLY A 120 35.04 1.44 5.08
N GLY A 121 35.41 0.74 6.16
CA GLY A 121 36.13 1.37 7.27
C GLY A 121 36.12 0.63 8.62
N GLY A 122 35.99 -0.69 8.64
CA GLY A 122 36.20 -1.48 9.86
C GLY A 122 37.64 -2.00 9.93
N ALA A 123 38.41 -1.53 10.89
CA ALA A 123 39.82 -1.87 11.13
C ALA A 123 40.12 -3.39 11.10
N PRO A 124 41.32 -3.82 10.64
CA PRO A 124 41.72 -5.21 10.75
C PRO A 124 41.89 -5.53 12.24
N ARG A 125 40.99 -6.35 12.79
CA ARG A 125 41.09 -6.82 14.16
C ARG A 125 42.25 -7.81 14.24
N GLY A 126 43.41 -7.31 14.63
CA GLY A 126 44.55 -8.12 15.05
C GLY A 126 44.27 -8.89 16.34
N GLY A 127 44.94 -10.03 16.46
CA GLY A 127 44.96 -10.91 17.64
C GLY A 127 44.32 -12.26 17.34
N GLY A 128 44.97 -13.43 17.40
CA GLY A 128 46.26 -13.78 17.96
C GLY A 128 46.13 -15.19 18.56
N ARG A 129 46.99 -16.12 18.11
CA ARG A 129 47.45 -17.37 18.76
C ARG A 129 46.45 -18.42 19.25
N GLY A 130 46.63 -19.65 18.73
CA GLY A 130 46.62 -20.85 19.58
C GLY A 130 46.19 -22.15 18.89
N GLY A 131 47.09 -23.13 18.80
CA GLY A 131 46.73 -24.56 18.87
C GLY A 131 46.97 -25.42 17.62
N THR A 132 48.18 -25.95 17.52
CA THR A 132 48.55 -27.15 16.73
C THR A 132 47.79 -28.40 17.18
N SER A 133 47.37 -29.27 16.25
CA SER A 133 47.62 -30.73 16.27
C SER A 133 46.80 -31.48 15.21
N THR A 134 47.50 -32.31 14.41
CA THR A 134 47.07 -33.63 13.85
C THR A 134 45.80 -33.69 12.97
N GLY A 135 45.79 -34.22 11.75
CA GLY A 135 46.77 -34.99 10.98
C GLY A 135 46.05 -35.71 9.83
N ARG A 136 46.82 -36.00 8.77
CA ARG A 136 46.68 -37.10 7.79
C ARG A 136 45.35 -37.25 7.01
N GLY A 137 45.45 -36.94 5.71
CA GLY A 137 45.49 -38.04 4.74
C GLY A 137 44.39 -38.12 3.67
N ARG A 138 44.86 -38.06 2.42
CA ARG A 138 44.50 -38.96 1.30
C ARG A 138 43.35 -38.55 0.37
N GLU A 139 43.73 -37.76 -0.63
CA GLU A 139 43.51 -37.98 -2.07
C GLU A 139 42.77 -39.28 -2.46
N ARG A 140 41.70 -39.16 -3.28
CA ARG A 140 41.51 -39.96 -4.51
C ARG A 140 40.38 -39.43 -5.38
N ASN A 141 40.82 -38.91 -6.50
CA ASN A 141 40.17 -38.85 -7.80
C ASN A 141 39.43 -40.17 -8.12
N ARG A 142 38.16 -40.11 -8.57
CA ARG A 142 37.61 -41.10 -9.51
C ARG A 142 36.42 -40.56 -10.31
N SER A 143 36.59 -40.69 -11.60
CA SER A 143 35.77 -40.37 -12.76
C SER A 143 34.44 -41.13 -12.86
N ASN A 144 33.51 -40.51 -13.59
CA ASN A 144 32.47 -41.07 -14.47
C ASN A 144 31.99 -42.51 -14.22
N PHE A 145 30.69 -42.66 -13.90
CA PHE A 145 29.93 -43.82 -14.34
C PHE A 145 28.48 -43.43 -14.71
N ARG A 146 28.16 -43.71 -15.97
CA ARG A 146 26.86 -43.64 -16.62
C ARG A 146 26.08 -44.92 -16.24
N GLY A 147 24.80 -44.83 -15.93
CA GLY A 147 23.99 -46.01 -15.62
C GLY A 147 22.49 -45.73 -15.63
N GLU A 148 21.83 -46.08 -16.73
CA GLU A 148 20.39 -46.34 -16.82
C GLU A 148 19.95 -47.45 -15.86
N ARG A 149 18.77 -47.28 -15.25
CA ARG A 149 17.77 -48.30 -14.85
C ARG A 149 16.50 -47.52 -14.52
N GLY A 150 15.36 -47.74 -15.17
CA GLY A 150 14.69 -49.03 -15.29
C GLY A 150 13.66 -49.12 -14.15
N GLY A 151 12.38 -48.99 -14.49
CA GLY A 151 11.30 -48.57 -13.58
C GLY A 151 10.62 -49.64 -12.72
N PHE A 152 9.57 -49.20 -12.01
CA PHE A 152 8.58 -50.05 -11.36
C PHE A 152 7.17 -49.43 -11.45
N ARG A 153 6.22 -50.31 -11.75
CA ARG A 153 4.78 -50.13 -12.00
C ARG A 153 3.96 -49.90 -10.72
N GLY A 154 2.80 -49.27 -10.90
CA GLY A 154 1.50 -49.64 -10.30
C GLY A 154 0.93 -48.61 -9.31
N GLY A 155 -0.30 -48.10 -9.44
CA GLY A 155 -1.40 -48.41 -10.35
C GLY A 155 -2.66 -47.58 -10.02
N ARG A 156 -3.78 -47.99 -10.65
CA ARG A 156 -5.18 -47.45 -10.58
C ARG A 156 -5.38 -46.20 -11.46
N GLY A 157 -6.05 -46.26 -12.63
CA GLY A 157 -7.40 -46.78 -12.91
C GLY A 157 -8.41 -45.67 -12.60
N GLY A 158 -9.33 -45.20 -13.43
CA GLY A 158 -9.74 -45.41 -14.81
C GLY A 158 -11.00 -44.54 -15.04
N ALA A 159 -11.24 -44.13 -16.29
CA ALA A 159 -12.52 -43.75 -16.89
C ALA A 159 -13.33 -42.48 -16.47
N HIS A 160 -13.39 -41.54 -17.43
CA HIS A 160 -14.58 -40.91 -18.05
C HIS A 160 -15.65 -40.14 -17.24
N ARG A 161 -15.75 -38.83 -17.51
CA ARG A 161 -16.95 -38.04 -17.95
C ARG A 161 -16.52 -36.56 -18.02
N GLY A 162 -16.69 -35.80 -19.10
CA GLY A 162 -17.93 -35.60 -19.86
C GLY A 162 -18.63 -34.37 -19.28
N GLY A 163 -18.46 -33.20 -19.91
CA GLY A 163 -18.81 -31.89 -19.37
C GLY A 163 -20.29 -31.47 -19.48
N PHE A 164 -20.56 -30.28 -18.94
CA PHE A 164 -21.75 -29.46 -19.16
C PHE A 164 -21.37 -27.96 -19.10
N PRO A 165 -21.94 -27.09 -19.98
CA PRO A 165 -21.79 -25.64 -19.94
C PRO A 165 -22.90 -24.96 -19.08
N PRO A 166 -22.77 -23.66 -18.76
CA PRO A 166 -23.52 -23.00 -17.68
C PRO A 166 -24.92 -22.52 -18.06
N ARG A 167 -25.70 -22.15 -17.05
CA ARG A 167 -26.94 -21.36 -17.13
C ARG A 167 -26.66 -19.89 -16.84
#